data_AF-A0A2D5XBN1-F1
#
_entry.id   AF-A0A2D5XBN1-F1
#
_cell.length_a   1.000
_cell.length_b   1.000
_cell.length_c   1.000
_cell.angle_alpha   90.00
_cell.angle_beta   90.00
_cell.angle_gamma   90.00
#
_symmetry.space_group_name_H-M   'P 1'
#
loop_
_entity.id
_entity.type
_entity.pdbx_description
1 polymer ?
#
loop_
_entity_poly.entity_id
_entity_poly.type
_entity_poly.pdbx_seq_one_letter_code
_entity_poly.pdbx_strand_id
1 'polypeptide(L)'
;MRVTGCAILIALIMALSMNVNGQENQISSDIIWDTDRSHSGTITVSKGFSLTIENSVVNMEAGSRIVVEEGATLIISESEITTSNPPQGIVGFGHGIGSSASSFMIPASDYDGNFRASISPFEGGSFFGFEFIVNDDESIYGNESELVLEFDSDASDTWITVLGFPTSSVGIAGLELEFDDSNTIQIPGIDLETRNMRPYGTAGYEILSSGSVHISGSTILGGDLQLDGNTIISHTALNRSTPIMAMSNTANMSLSNVSIGWSMDDHDLRMGPSTTLSAISVDWTGGLTDRWERRVGQQMVEFSSSDVVYRVDGLGYQQSNMGSLISDQNGLGLVGSGIERVVEIGWALDSEQYSQSPIWAEEAFIITQSFRTAWNPQSEVQDYGGRVAVDWNKSTIIAKAGSPDIVSWETPDILILSIDYGENLD
;
A
#
# COMPACT_ATOMS: atom_id res chain seq x y z
N MET A 1 40.49 -49.76 30.75
CA MET A 1 39.32 -50.11 29.91
C MET A 1 38.35 -48.94 30.02
N ARG A 2 38.15 -48.22 28.92
CA ARG A 2 37.33 -46.99 28.86
C ARG A 2 35.85 -47.37 28.92
N VAL A 3 35.09 -46.69 29.77
CA VAL A 3 33.65 -46.47 29.54
C VAL A 3 33.37 -45.01 29.85
N THR A 4 33.34 -44.22 28.77
CA THR A 4 32.86 -42.85 28.71
C THR A 4 31.33 -42.89 28.82
N GLY A 5 30.76 -42.38 29.91
CA GLY A 5 29.32 -42.22 30.07
C GLY A 5 28.85 -40.95 29.38
N CYS A 6 28.11 -41.10 28.27
CA CYS A 6 27.31 -40.04 27.68
C CYS A 6 26.11 -39.72 28.59
N ALA A 7 26.01 -38.49 29.06
CA ALA A 7 24.77 -37.96 29.63
C ALA A 7 23.89 -37.47 28.47
N ILE A 8 22.78 -38.17 28.23
CA ILE A 8 21.73 -37.72 27.32
C ILE A 8 20.84 -36.76 28.12
N LEU A 9 20.81 -35.48 27.72
CA LEU A 9 19.88 -34.48 28.21
C LEU A 9 18.58 -34.63 27.42
N ILE A 10 17.53 -35.15 28.05
CA ILE A 10 16.18 -35.19 27.46
C ILE A 10 15.48 -33.89 27.84
N ALA A 11 15.31 -32.98 26.88
CA ALA A 11 14.44 -31.81 27.04
C ALA A 11 12.99 -32.27 26.90
N LEU A 12 12.18 -32.02 27.93
CA LEU A 12 10.75 -32.31 27.95
C LEU A 12 10.01 -31.13 27.30
N ILE A 13 9.51 -31.29 26.07
CA ILE A 13 8.63 -30.30 25.44
C ILE A 13 7.20 -30.62 25.90
N MET A 14 6.64 -29.78 26.76
CA MET A 14 5.22 -29.81 27.08
C MET A 14 4.46 -29.01 26.01
N ALA A 15 3.81 -29.71 25.09
CA ALA A 15 2.79 -29.11 24.22
C ALA A 15 1.53 -28.87 25.07
N LEU A 16 1.26 -27.61 25.41
CA LEU A 16 -0.03 -27.19 25.95
C LEU A 16 -0.91 -26.73 24.79
N SER A 17 -1.92 -27.51 24.43
CA SER A 17 -3.03 -27.04 23.63
C SER A 17 -4.00 -26.27 24.53
N MET A 18 -3.88 -24.94 24.56
CA MET A 18 -4.84 -24.07 25.23
C MET A 18 -5.69 -23.38 24.18
N ASN A 19 -6.98 -23.73 24.12
CA ASN A 19 -8.01 -22.88 23.51
C ASN A 19 -8.40 -21.82 24.55
N VAL A 20 -7.90 -20.59 24.40
CA VAL A 20 -8.29 -19.44 25.21
C VAL A 20 -8.75 -18.34 24.27
N ASN A 21 -9.97 -17.85 24.50
CA ASN A 21 -10.54 -16.73 23.75
C ASN A 21 -9.86 -15.44 24.24
N GLY A 22 -9.17 -14.72 23.33
CA GLY A 22 -8.43 -13.48 23.61
C GLY A 22 -7.13 -13.69 24.42
N GLN A 23 -6.13 -14.36 23.84
CA GLN A 23 -4.83 -14.54 24.48
C GLN A 23 -3.83 -13.50 23.94
N GLU A 24 -3.24 -12.68 24.83
CA GLU A 24 -1.97 -12.02 24.53
C GLU A 24 -0.84 -13.03 24.78
N ASN A 25 -0.11 -13.38 23.74
CA ASN A 25 1.02 -14.30 23.81
C ASN A 25 2.31 -13.55 23.54
N GLN A 26 3.10 -13.30 24.58
CA GLN A 26 4.38 -12.63 24.48
C GLN A 26 5.51 -13.64 24.30
N ILE A 27 6.19 -13.58 23.16
CA ILE A 27 7.39 -14.38 22.86
C ILE A 27 8.60 -13.64 23.42
N SER A 28 9.07 -14.11 24.58
CA SER A 28 10.21 -13.56 25.35
C SER A 28 11.42 -14.52 25.40
N SER A 29 11.42 -15.48 24.49
CA SER A 29 12.50 -16.42 24.21
C SER A 29 12.35 -16.89 22.76
N ASP A 30 13.39 -17.46 22.17
CA ASP A 30 13.27 -18.08 20.85
C ASP A 30 12.31 -19.29 20.91
N ILE A 31 11.28 -19.28 20.08
CA ILE A 31 10.22 -20.30 20.06
C ILE A 31 10.03 -20.80 18.63
N ILE A 32 9.80 -22.11 18.50
CA ILE A 32 9.44 -22.79 17.25
C ILE A 32 8.04 -23.37 17.39
N TRP A 33 7.19 -23.12 16.39
CA TRP A 33 5.89 -23.73 16.18
C TRP A 33 5.97 -24.62 14.95
N ASP A 34 5.91 -25.93 15.17
CA ASP A 34 6.08 -26.98 14.17
C ASP A 34 4.84 -27.89 14.05
N THR A 35 3.70 -27.43 14.58
CA THR A 35 2.43 -28.16 14.58
C THR A 35 1.27 -27.22 14.28
N ASP A 36 0.32 -27.72 13.49
CA ASP A 36 -0.93 -27.04 13.17
C ASP A 36 -1.65 -26.52 14.41
N ARG A 37 -2.24 -25.33 14.28
CA ARG A 37 -2.96 -24.66 15.37
C ARG A 37 -3.90 -23.58 14.86
N SER A 38 -4.89 -23.28 15.69
CA SER A 38 -5.63 -22.03 15.60
C SER A 38 -5.12 -21.05 16.64
N HIS A 39 -5.09 -19.77 16.31
CA HIS A 39 -4.71 -18.71 17.25
C HIS A 39 -5.75 -17.60 17.27
N SER A 40 -6.14 -17.19 18.48
CA SER A 40 -7.02 -16.04 18.74
C SER A 40 -6.30 -15.03 19.63
N GLY A 41 -6.26 -13.78 19.17
CA GLY A 41 -5.68 -12.68 19.93
C GLY A 41 -4.37 -12.17 19.32
N THR A 42 -3.45 -11.74 20.18
CA THR A 42 -2.23 -11.05 19.77
C THR A 42 -1.01 -11.86 20.12
N ILE A 43 -0.16 -12.12 19.12
CA ILE A 43 1.19 -12.65 19.33
C ILE A 43 2.15 -11.48 19.25
N THR A 44 2.90 -11.20 20.31
CA THR A 44 3.95 -10.17 20.30
C THR A 44 5.32 -10.83 20.39
N VAL A 45 6.13 -10.67 19.34
CA VAL A 45 7.53 -11.09 19.32
C VAL A 45 8.38 -9.96 19.87
N SER A 46 8.90 -10.14 21.08
CA SER A 46 9.64 -9.10 21.77
C SER A 46 11.07 -8.95 21.23
N LYS A 47 11.57 -7.72 21.31
CA LYS A 47 12.94 -7.37 20.89
C LYS A 47 13.99 -8.38 21.39
N GLY A 48 14.86 -8.82 20.49
CA GLY A 48 15.94 -9.76 20.77
C GLY A 48 15.55 -11.23 20.73
N PHE A 49 14.29 -11.55 20.46
CA PHE A 49 13.78 -12.92 20.33
C PHE A 49 13.17 -13.19 18.97
N SER A 50 12.96 -14.48 18.69
CA SER A 50 12.39 -14.95 17.45
C SER A 50 11.18 -15.87 17.66
N LEU A 51 10.22 -15.75 16.75
CA LEU A 51 9.17 -16.75 16.53
C LEU A 51 9.42 -17.40 15.17
N THR A 52 9.61 -18.71 15.16
CA THR A 52 9.68 -19.51 13.94
C THR A 52 8.41 -20.36 13.83
N ILE A 53 7.70 -20.23 12.72
CA ILE A 53 6.59 -21.10 12.33
C ILE A 53 7.11 -21.93 11.16
N GLU A 54 7.16 -23.25 11.33
CA GLU A 54 7.69 -24.15 10.31
C GLU A 54 6.79 -25.36 10.08
N ASN A 55 6.70 -25.83 8.83
CA ASN A 55 5.99 -27.06 8.45
C ASN A 55 4.58 -27.20 9.07
N SER A 56 3.84 -26.10 9.19
CA SER A 56 2.55 -26.10 9.90
C SER A 56 1.53 -25.16 9.29
N VAL A 57 0.26 -25.41 9.60
CA VAL A 57 -0.87 -24.55 9.27
C VAL A 57 -1.29 -23.77 10.51
N VAL A 58 -1.26 -22.45 10.44
CA VAL A 58 -1.73 -21.55 11.48
C VAL A 58 -2.99 -20.84 11.00
N ASN A 59 -4.14 -21.24 11.55
CA ASN A 59 -5.42 -20.56 11.33
C ASN A 59 -5.58 -19.40 12.32
N MET A 60 -5.48 -18.18 11.83
CA MET A 60 -5.70 -16.97 12.60
C MET A 60 -7.19 -16.66 12.66
N GLU A 61 -7.73 -16.61 13.88
CA GLU A 61 -9.12 -16.21 14.12
C GLU A 61 -9.32 -14.72 13.79
N ALA A 62 -10.54 -14.34 13.42
CA ALA A 62 -10.88 -12.99 13.00
C ALA A 62 -10.41 -11.92 14.01
N GLY A 63 -9.70 -10.90 13.51
CA GLY A 63 -9.16 -9.79 14.31
C GLY A 63 -7.90 -10.12 15.11
N SER A 64 -7.29 -11.29 14.89
CA SER A 64 -6.01 -11.64 15.50
C SER A 64 -4.84 -10.94 14.82
N ARG A 65 -3.70 -10.86 15.50
CA ARG A 65 -2.52 -10.19 14.96
C ARG A 65 -1.20 -10.81 15.41
N ILE A 66 -0.18 -10.70 14.56
CA ILE A 66 1.22 -10.95 14.90
C ILE A 66 1.93 -9.59 14.88
N VAL A 67 2.52 -9.20 16.01
CA VAL A 67 3.29 -7.96 16.18
C VAL A 67 4.75 -8.32 16.38
N VAL A 68 5.63 -7.84 15.51
CA VAL A 68 7.07 -8.06 15.55
C VAL A 68 7.76 -6.75 15.91
N GLU A 69 8.26 -6.65 17.14
CA GLU A 69 8.93 -5.45 17.62
C GLU A 69 10.24 -5.17 16.88
N GLU A 70 10.70 -3.92 16.91
CA GLU A 70 12.01 -3.56 16.40
C GLU A 70 13.12 -4.39 17.08
N GLY A 71 13.92 -5.08 16.26
CA GLY A 71 14.97 -5.99 16.72
C GLY A 71 14.48 -7.39 17.11
N ALA A 72 13.21 -7.72 16.91
CA ALA A 72 12.68 -9.08 16.93
C ALA A 72 12.69 -9.71 15.53
N THR A 73 12.41 -11.01 15.43
CA THR A 73 12.35 -11.72 14.14
C THR A 73 11.16 -12.68 14.07
N LEU A 74 10.40 -12.60 12.99
CA LEU A 74 9.41 -13.60 12.60
C LEU A 74 9.92 -14.40 11.40
N ILE A 75 9.90 -15.72 11.51
CA ILE A 75 10.27 -16.64 10.44
C ILE A 75 9.05 -17.53 10.17
N ILE A 76 8.60 -17.57 8.92
CA ILE A 76 7.53 -18.46 8.44
C ILE A 76 8.13 -19.30 7.31
N SER A 77 8.27 -20.60 7.51
CA SER A 77 8.93 -21.49 6.55
C SER A 77 8.09 -22.70 6.22
N GLU A 78 7.89 -23.00 4.94
CA GLU A 78 7.13 -24.19 4.48
C GLU A 78 5.78 -24.32 5.22
N SER A 79 5.09 -23.19 5.42
CA SER A 79 3.92 -23.09 6.30
C SER A 79 2.76 -22.36 5.61
N GLU A 80 1.57 -22.52 6.16
CA GLU A 80 0.38 -21.78 5.74
C GLU A 80 -0.10 -20.90 6.90
N ILE A 81 -0.19 -19.59 6.67
CA ILE A 81 -0.89 -18.67 7.57
C ILE A 81 -2.21 -18.29 6.90
N THR A 82 -3.31 -18.68 7.54
CA THR A 82 -4.64 -18.63 6.93
C THR A 82 -5.67 -18.11 7.92
N THR A 83 -6.90 -17.95 7.46
CA THR A 83 -8.04 -17.60 8.28
C THR A 83 -9.28 -18.29 7.74
N SER A 84 -10.26 -18.54 8.62
CA SER A 84 -11.55 -19.10 8.22
C SER A 84 -12.46 -18.08 7.53
N ASN A 85 -12.17 -16.77 7.67
CA ASN A 85 -12.96 -15.68 7.08
C ASN A 85 -12.06 -14.70 6.27
N PRO A 86 -11.39 -15.15 5.19
CA PRO A 86 -10.65 -14.24 4.33
C PRO A 86 -11.64 -13.37 3.54
N PRO A 87 -11.24 -12.20 3.01
CA PRO A 87 -12.13 -11.33 2.22
C PRO A 87 -12.87 -12.09 1.11
N GLN A 88 -14.20 -12.09 1.14
CA GLN A 88 -15.05 -12.87 0.22
C GLN A 88 -15.78 -12.04 -0.84
N GLY A 89 -15.81 -10.72 -0.67
CA GLY A 89 -16.50 -9.84 -1.60
C GLY A 89 -15.63 -9.44 -2.78
N ILE A 90 -16.24 -8.73 -3.72
CA ILE A 90 -15.55 -8.06 -4.82
C ILE A 90 -16.03 -6.61 -4.92
N VAL A 91 -15.18 -5.73 -5.43
CA VAL A 91 -15.50 -4.31 -5.67
C VAL A 91 -14.81 -3.84 -6.94
N GLY A 92 -15.47 -2.96 -7.68
CA GLY A 92 -14.86 -2.32 -8.84
C GLY A 92 -13.77 -1.31 -8.48
N PHE A 93 -12.82 -1.11 -9.39
CA PHE A 93 -11.78 -0.05 -9.27
C PHE A 93 -12.36 1.38 -9.40
N GLY A 94 -13.65 1.52 -9.70
CA GLY A 94 -14.33 2.82 -9.77
C GLY A 94 -14.16 3.53 -11.12
N HIS A 95 -13.73 2.81 -12.16
CA HIS A 95 -13.72 3.33 -13.53
C HIS A 95 -15.14 3.33 -14.12
N GLY A 96 -15.39 4.26 -15.05
CA GLY A 96 -16.67 4.38 -15.74
C GLY A 96 -16.87 3.35 -16.86
N ILE A 97 -17.77 3.66 -17.78
CA ILE A 97 -18.10 2.80 -18.94
C ILE A 97 -16.89 2.52 -19.85
N GLY A 98 -16.92 1.39 -20.56
CA GLY A 98 -15.92 1.01 -21.55
C GLY A 98 -15.09 -0.20 -21.13
N SER A 99 -13.89 -0.35 -21.71
CA SER A 99 -13.02 -1.51 -21.48
C SER A 99 -12.53 -1.66 -20.04
N SER A 100 -12.59 -0.59 -19.24
CA SER A 100 -12.21 -0.58 -17.83
C SER A 100 -13.40 -0.71 -16.88
N ALA A 101 -14.62 -0.89 -17.40
CA ALA A 101 -15.80 -1.05 -16.57
C ALA A 101 -15.69 -2.32 -15.71
N SER A 102 -16.14 -2.21 -14.46
CA SER A 102 -16.13 -3.30 -13.51
C SER A 102 -17.34 -4.20 -13.73
N SER A 103 -17.10 -5.47 -13.96
CA SER A 103 -18.16 -6.44 -14.25
C SER A 103 -17.88 -7.79 -13.59
N PHE A 104 -18.95 -8.53 -13.30
CA PHE A 104 -18.89 -9.91 -12.84
C PHE A 104 -19.87 -10.77 -13.63
N MET A 105 -19.62 -12.07 -13.70
CA MET A 105 -20.43 -13.02 -14.46
C MET A 105 -21.35 -13.82 -13.54
N ILE A 106 -22.61 -13.92 -13.93
CA ILE A 106 -23.55 -14.92 -13.40
C ILE A 106 -23.44 -16.16 -14.30
N PRO A 107 -23.01 -17.32 -13.76
CA PRO A 107 -22.78 -18.53 -14.55
C PRO A 107 -24.09 -19.28 -14.81
N ALA A 108 -25.03 -18.63 -15.50
CA ALA A 108 -26.35 -19.19 -15.73
C ALA A 108 -26.32 -20.48 -16.56
N SER A 109 -25.32 -20.64 -17.44
CA SER A 109 -25.22 -21.81 -18.32
C SER A 109 -24.82 -23.11 -17.59
N ASP A 110 -24.42 -23.02 -16.32
CA ASP A 110 -24.10 -24.17 -15.47
C ASP A 110 -25.35 -24.87 -14.92
N TYR A 111 -26.55 -24.31 -15.12
CA TYR A 111 -27.79 -24.78 -14.49
C TYR A 111 -28.89 -25.08 -15.52
N ASP A 112 -29.48 -26.28 -15.44
CA ASP A 112 -30.52 -26.76 -16.38
C ASP A 112 -31.97 -26.40 -15.93
N GLY A 113 -32.14 -25.42 -15.04
CA GLY A 113 -33.43 -25.08 -14.44
C GLY A 113 -33.63 -23.58 -14.28
N ASN A 114 -34.88 -23.14 -14.22
CA ASN A 114 -35.19 -21.75 -13.93
C ASN A 114 -34.71 -21.38 -12.53
N PHE A 115 -34.13 -20.20 -12.38
CA PHE A 115 -33.70 -19.70 -11.08
C PHE A 115 -33.80 -18.18 -10.98
N ARG A 116 -33.89 -17.72 -9.74
CA ARG A 116 -33.80 -16.31 -9.35
C ARG A 116 -32.40 -16.08 -8.78
N ALA A 117 -31.66 -15.12 -9.34
CA ALA A 117 -30.39 -14.68 -8.79
C ALA A 117 -30.59 -13.41 -7.96
N SER A 118 -30.37 -13.51 -6.65
CA SER A 118 -30.29 -12.39 -5.73
C SER A 118 -28.82 -12.02 -5.52
N ILE A 119 -28.45 -10.82 -5.94
CA ILE A 119 -27.12 -10.23 -5.72
C ILE A 119 -27.24 -9.31 -4.51
N SER A 120 -26.37 -9.49 -3.51
CA SER A 120 -26.39 -8.66 -2.31
C SER A 120 -25.20 -7.68 -2.26
N PRO A 121 -25.40 -6.45 -1.76
CA PRO A 121 -24.29 -5.58 -1.42
C PRO A 121 -23.47 -6.21 -0.28
N PHE A 122 -22.17 -5.94 -0.27
CA PHE A 122 -21.31 -6.33 0.86
C PHE A 122 -21.79 -5.64 2.15
N GLU A 123 -21.49 -6.23 3.31
CA GLU A 123 -22.00 -5.79 4.62
C GLU A 123 -21.89 -4.27 4.83
N GLY A 124 -23.02 -3.64 5.21
CA GLY A 124 -23.13 -2.19 5.39
C GLY A 124 -23.25 -1.37 4.10
N GLY A 125 -23.21 -2.02 2.94
CA GLY A 125 -23.39 -1.42 1.62
C GLY A 125 -24.85 -1.29 1.20
N SER A 126 -25.06 -0.60 0.08
CA SER A 126 -26.37 -0.42 -0.55
C SER A 126 -26.20 -0.23 -2.05
N PHE A 127 -27.12 -0.77 -2.85
CA PHE A 127 -27.15 -0.55 -4.30
C PHE A 127 -27.99 0.68 -4.70
N PHE A 128 -28.54 1.44 -3.74
CA PHE A 128 -29.31 2.63 -4.04
C PHE A 128 -28.46 3.67 -4.81
N GLY A 129 -28.93 4.07 -5.98
CA GLY A 129 -28.23 5.02 -6.85
C GLY A 129 -27.17 4.41 -7.77
N PHE A 130 -26.97 3.09 -7.72
CA PHE A 130 -26.14 2.37 -8.68
C PHE A 130 -26.99 1.86 -9.85
N GLU A 131 -26.38 1.89 -11.04
CA GLU A 131 -26.94 1.31 -12.26
C GLU A 131 -26.16 0.04 -12.59
N PHE A 132 -26.87 -1.01 -12.97
CA PHE A 132 -26.33 -2.29 -13.39
C PHE A 132 -26.74 -2.52 -14.83
N ILE A 133 -25.76 -2.74 -15.70
CA ILE A 133 -26.02 -3.07 -17.10
C ILE A 133 -25.90 -4.58 -17.28
N VAL A 134 -26.98 -5.21 -17.72
CA VAL A 134 -27.06 -6.64 -18.02
C VAL A 134 -26.72 -6.86 -19.49
N ASN A 135 -25.68 -7.65 -19.77
CA ASN A 135 -25.19 -7.98 -21.12
C ASN A 135 -24.99 -6.76 -22.04
N ASP A 136 -24.55 -5.63 -21.48
CA ASP A 136 -24.33 -4.36 -22.18
C ASP A 136 -25.57 -3.72 -22.83
N ASP A 137 -26.78 -4.22 -22.54
CA ASP A 137 -28.03 -3.83 -23.20
C ASP A 137 -29.07 -3.23 -22.24
N GLU A 138 -29.33 -3.88 -21.10
CA GLU A 138 -30.42 -3.49 -20.19
C GLU A 138 -29.90 -2.83 -18.91
N SER A 139 -30.39 -1.63 -18.62
CA SER A 139 -30.10 -0.91 -17.38
C SER A 139 -31.13 -1.22 -16.30
N ILE A 140 -30.64 -1.71 -15.16
CA ILE A 140 -31.42 -1.96 -13.96
C ILE A 140 -30.84 -1.13 -12.82
N TYR A 141 -31.70 -0.42 -12.10
CA TYR A 141 -31.28 0.35 -10.94
C TYR A 141 -31.39 -0.52 -9.68
N GLY A 142 -30.31 -0.54 -8.90
CA GLY A 142 -30.28 -1.25 -7.64
C GLY A 142 -31.24 -0.64 -6.62
N ASN A 143 -31.77 -1.47 -5.72
CA ASN A 143 -32.50 -1.01 -4.55
C ASN A 143 -31.59 -0.96 -3.30
N GLU A 144 -32.15 -0.74 -2.12
CA GLU A 144 -31.33 -0.61 -0.91
C GLU A 144 -30.64 -1.91 -0.47
N SER A 145 -31.15 -3.08 -0.86
CA SER A 145 -30.84 -4.37 -0.25
C SER A 145 -30.38 -5.46 -1.22
N GLU A 146 -30.86 -5.50 -2.46
CA GLU A 146 -30.46 -6.52 -3.44
C GLU A 146 -30.73 -6.06 -4.89
N LEU A 147 -30.03 -6.70 -5.84
CA LEU A 147 -30.41 -6.73 -7.25
C LEU A 147 -30.91 -8.14 -7.56
N VAL A 148 -32.06 -8.24 -8.22
CA VAL A 148 -32.74 -9.51 -8.48
C VAL A 148 -32.92 -9.68 -9.97
N LEU A 149 -32.49 -10.82 -10.49
CA LEU A 149 -32.62 -11.19 -11.89
C LEU A 149 -33.25 -12.59 -12.00
N GLU A 150 -34.06 -12.81 -13.03
CA GLU A 150 -34.68 -14.10 -13.32
C GLU A 150 -34.02 -14.72 -14.54
N PHE A 151 -33.71 -16.02 -14.46
CA PHE A 151 -33.05 -16.77 -15.52
C PHE A 151 -33.89 -18.00 -15.88
N ASP A 152 -34.11 -18.19 -17.18
CA ASP A 152 -34.71 -19.41 -17.72
C ASP A 152 -33.68 -20.55 -17.79
N SER A 153 -34.18 -21.79 -17.84
CA SER A 153 -33.37 -23.03 -17.86
C SER A 153 -32.37 -23.16 -19.02
N ASP A 154 -32.46 -22.33 -20.05
CA ASP A 154 -31.56 -22.28 -21.20
C ASP A 154 -30.79 -20.95 -21.31
N ALA A 155 -30.78 -20.16 -20.24
CA ALA A 155 -30.04 -18.90 -20.21
C ALA A 155 -28.53 -19.12 -20.34
N SER A 156 -27.88 -18.25 -21.11
CA SER A 156 -26.43 -18.19 -21.18
C SER A 156 -25.85 -17.40 -20.01
N ASP A 157 -24.57 -17.62 -19.73
CA ASP A 157 -23.81 -16.78 -18.81
C ASP A 157 -24.02 -15.30 -19.11
N THR A 158 -24.19 -14.53 -18.05
CA THR A 158 -24.62 -13.14 -18.15
C THR A 158 -23.66 -12.23 -17.40
N TRP A 159 -23.11 -11.27 -18.12
CA TRP A 159 -22.22 -10.25 -17.53
C TRP A 159 -23.05 -9.12 -16.96
N ILE A 160 -22.73 -8.76 -15.72
CA ILE A 160 -23.32 -7.64 -15.01
C ILE A 160 -22.24 -6.58 -14.83
N THR A 161 -22.40 -5.46 -15.52
CA THR A 161 -21.52 -4.30 -15.41
C THR A 161 -22.06 -3.33 -14.37
N VAL A 162 -21.22 -2.95 -13.41
CA VAL A 162 -21.60 -2.06 -12.30
C VAL A 162 -21.18 -0.63 -12.63
N LEU A 163 -22.15 0.26 -12.76
CA LEU A 163 -21.94 1.69 -12.93
C LEU A 163 -22.32 2.43 -11.64
N GLY A 164 -21.28 2.89 -10.95
CA GLY A 164 -21.41 3.77 -9.79
C GLY A 164 -21.17 5.24 -10.13
N PHE A 165 -21.40 6.10 -9.15
CA PHE A 165 -20.84 7.44 -9.20
C PHE A 165 -19.31 7.34 -9.17
N PRO A 166 -18.56 8.19 -9.90
CA PRO A 166 -17.09 8.16 -9.94
C PRO A 166 -16.38 8.28 -8.57
N THR A 167 -17.12 8.58 -7.50
CA THR A 167 -16.62 8.77 -6.14
C THR A 167 -17.08 7.70 -5.15
N SER A 168 -17.85 6.69 -5.59
CA SER A 168 -18.34 5.62 -4.73
C SER A 168 -18.37 4.27 -5.46
N SER A 169 -17.58 3.32 -5.00
CA SER A 169 -17.71 1.91 -5.41
C SER A 169 -18.64 1.18 -4.44
N VAL A 170 -19.38 0.18 -4.93
CA VAL A 170 -20.16 -0.72 -4.09
C VAL A 170 -19.55 -2.11 -4.09
N GLY A 171 -19.36 -2.66 -2.90
CA GLY A 171 -18.93 -4.04 -2.75
C GLY A 171 -20.07 -5.02 -3.01
N ILE A 172 -19.77 -6.15 -3.61
CA ILE A 172 -20.69 -7.25 -3.88
C ILE A 172 -20.32 -8.40 -2.96
N ALA A 173 -21.29 -8.87 -2.17
CA ALA A 173 -21.10 -10.01 -1.28
C ALA A 173 -21.00 -11.33 -2.04
N GLY A 174 -21.87 -11.51 -3.03
CA GLY A 174 -22.03 -12.74 -3.78
C GLY A 174 -23.43 -12.86 -4.37
N LEU A 175 -23.74 -14.07 -4.82
CA LEU A 175 -25.01 -14.48 -5.41
C LEU A 175 -25.69 -15.50 -4.51
N GLU A 176 -26.99 -15.35 -4.33
CA GLU A 176 -27.91 -16.40 -3.90
C GLU A 176 -28.76 -16.81 -5.12
N LEU A 177 -28.63 -18.05 -5.56
CA LEU A 177 -29.44 -18.63 -6.63
C LEU A 177 -30.56 -19.46 -6.02
N GLU A 178 -31.82 -19.11 -6.25
CA GLU A 178 -33.00 -19.81 -5.77
C GLU A 178 -33.71 -20.51 -6.93
N PHE A 179 -33.81 -21.84 -6.88
CA PHE A 179 -34.46 -22.68 -7.89
C PHE A 179 -35.91 -22.99 -7.51
N ASP A 180 -36.74 -23.33 -8.50
CA ASP A 180 -38.17 -23.64 -8.30
C ASP A 180 -38.45 -24.79 -7.31
N ASP A 181 -37.48 -25.69 -7.09
CA ASP A 181 -37.56 -26.78 -6.13
C ASP A 181 -37.13 -26.38 -4.70
N SER A 182 -36.96 -25.08 -4.46
CA SER A 182 -36.48 -24.47 -3.21
C SER A 182 -35.03 -24.83 -2.86
N ASN A 183 -34.25 -25.37 -3.80
CA ASN A 183 -32.81 -25.45 -3.64
C ASN A 183 -32.20 -24.05 -3.74
N THR A 184 -31.19 -23.80 -2.90
CA THR A 184 -30.43 -22.55 -2.92
C THR A 184 -28.94 -22.84 -3.08
N ILE A 185 -28.27 -22.05 -3.90
CA ILE A 185 -26.82 -22.08 -4.08
C ILE A 185 -26.26 -20.71 -3.74
N GLN A 186 -25.21 -20.68 -2.93
CA GLN A 186 -24.50 -19.46 -2.55
C GLN A 186 -23.15 -19.43 -3.27
N ILE A 187 -22.87 -18.35 -3.97
CA ILE A 187 -21.58 -18.12 -4.63
C ILE A 187 -20.99 -16.83 -4.08
N PRO A 188 -19.93 -16.91 -3.26
CA PRO A 188 -19.20 -15.72 -2.80
C PRO A 188 -18.73 -14.87 -3.98
N GLY A 189 -18.69 -13.55 -3.81
CA GLY A 189 -18.26 -12.62 -4.85
C GLY A 189 -16.86 -12.96 -5.38
N ILE A 190 -15.95 -13.38 -4.49
CA ILE A 190 -14.58 -13.75 -4.83
C ILE A 190 -14.47 -14.98 -5.75
N ASP A 191 -15.49 -15.83 -5.77
CA ASP A 191 -15.54 -17.03 -6.60
C ASP A 191 -16.17 -16.77 -7.98
N LEU A 192 -16.66 -15.55 -8.23
CA LEU A 192 -17.20 -15.14 -9.52
C LEU A 192 -16.07 -14.86 -10.52
N GLU A 193 -16.34 -15.13 -11.79
CA GLU A 193 -15.50 -14.56 -12.86
C GLU A 193 -15.73 -13.05 -12.92
N THR A 194 -14.63 -12.28 -12.95
CA THR A 194 -14.70 -10.81 -12.90
C THR A 194 -13.82 -10.16 -13.95
N ARG A 195 -14.14 -8.89 -14.25
CA ARG A 195 -13.34 -7.97 -15.06
C ARG A 195 -13.21 -6.68 -14.29
N ASN A 196 -11.98 -6.18 -14.16
CA ASN A 196 -11.70 -4.90 -13.50
C ASN A 196 -12.32 -4.82 -12.09
N MET A 197 -12.26 -5.92 -11.33
CA MET A 197 -12.66 -5.97 -9.93
C MET A 197 -11.52 -6.49 -9.08
N ARG A 198 -11.53 -6.11 -7.81
CA ARG A 198 -10.61 -6.59 -6.77
C ARG A 198 -11.40 -7.15 -5.60
N PRO A 199 -10.79 -7.94 -4.70
CA PRO A 199 -11.50 -8.44 -3.54
C PRO A 199 -11.87 -7.29 -2.61
N TYR A 200 -12.89 -7.54 -1.81
CA TYR A 200 -13.47 -6.59 -0.89
C TYR A 200 -13.86 -7.27 0.42
N GLY A 201 -13.72 -6.52 1.50
CA GLY A 201 -13.96 -7.00 2.86
C GLY A 201 -12.78 -6.76 3.78
N THR A 202 -12.93 -7.16 5.03
CA THR A 202 -11.89 -7.02 6.06
C THR A 202 -10.92 -8.20 6.00
N ALA A 203 -9.63 -7.93 6.17
CA ALA A 203 -8.64 -8.98 6.40
C ALA A 203 -9.00 -9.78 7.66
N GLY A 204 -8.71 -11.08 7.65
CA GLY A 204 -9.00 -11.94 8.81
C GLY A 204 -8.04 -11.70 9.97
N TYR A 205 -6.81 -11.28 9.68
CA TYR A 205 -5.76 -11.02 10.67
C TYR A 205 -4.74 -10.02 10.15
N GLU A 206 -3.83 -9.58 11.02
CA GLU A 206 -2.76 -8.64 10.69
C GLU A 206 -1.38 -9.23 11.01
N ILE A 207 -0.38 -8.91 10.19
CA ILE A 207 1.05 -9.05 10.53
C ILE A 207 1.66 -7.65 10.49
N LEU A 208 2.03 -7.15 11.67
CA LEU A 208 2.60 -5.83 11.88
C LEU A 208 4.06 -6.00 12.31
N SER A 209 5.02 -5.45 11.58
CA SER A 209 6.44 -5.60 11.90
C SER A 209 7.22 -4.31 11.77
N SER A 210 7.90 -3.93 12.85
CA SER A 210 9.08 -3.04 12.79
C SER A 210 10.39 -3.82 12.88
N GLY A 211 10.33 -5.14 13.10
CA GLY A 211 11.47 -6.05 13.15
C GLY A 211 11.76 -6.74 11.81
N SER A 212 12.44 -7.89 11.86
CA SER A 212 12.75 -8.67 10.65
C SER A 212 11.67 -9.73 10.38
N VAL A 213 11.27 -9.88 9.12
CA VAL A 213 10.28 -10.88 8.69
C VAL A 213 10.85 -11.68 7.53
N HIS A 214 10.96 -12.99 7.71
CA HIS A 214 11.40 -13.92 6.67
C HIS A 214 10.28 -14.93 6.38
N ILE A 215 9.78 -14.94 5.15
CA ILE A 215 8.74 -15.87 4.69
C ILE A 215 9.31 -16.67 3.53
N SER A 216 9.33 -18.00 3.63
CA SER A 216 9.88 -18.88 2.60
C SER A 216 9.03 -20.12 2.37
N GLY A 217 8.81 -20.50 1.11
CA GLY A 217 8.11 -21.75 0.78
C GLY A 217 6.67 -21.82 1.31
N SER A 218 6.03 -20.67 1.54
CA SER A 218 4.82 -20.58 2.37
C SER A 218 3.61 -20.06 1.59
N THR A 219 2.43 -20.12 2.19
CA THR A 219 1.22 -19.46 1.69
C THR A 219 0.64 -18.55 2.77
N ILE A 220 0.30 -17.32 2.39
CA ILE A 220 -0.35 -16.33 3.25
C ILE A 220 -1.70 -15.98 2.61
N LEU A 221 -2.79 -16.25 3.33
CA LEU A 221 -4.15 -16.02 2.85
C LEU A 221 -4.93 -15.08 3.77
N GLY A 222 -5.49 -14.02 3.20
CA GLY A 222 -6.45 -13.13 3.86
C GLY A 222 -5.88 -12.24 4.98
N GLY A 223 -4.55 -12.07 5.05
CA GLY A 223 -3.89 -11.28 6.09
C GLY A 223 -3.50 -9.89 5.62
N ASP A 224 -3.68 -8.86 6.45
CA ASP A 224 -3.13 -7.52 6.19
C ASP A 224 -1.66 -7.46 6.63
N LEU A 225 -0.78 -6.98 5.76
CA LEU A 225 0.67 -7.07 5.92
C LEU A 225 1.30 -5.68 5.99
N GLN A 226 1.65 -5.23 7.21
CA GLN A 226 2.43 -4.01 7.43
C GLN A 226 3.85 -4.36 7.90
N LEU A 227 4.80 -4.30 6.97
CA LEU A 227 6.16 -4.80 7.14
C LEU A 227 7.19 -3.67 6.99
N ASP A 228 7.32 -2.86 8.05
CA ASP A 228 8.13 -1.64 8.11
C ASP A 228 9.61 -1.85 8.50
N GLY A 229 10.02 -3.10 8.70
CA GLY A 229 11.41 -3.48 8.98
C GLY A 229 12.11 -4.14 7.78
N ASN A 230 12.98 -5.12 8.06
CA ASN A 230 13.68 -5.87 7.02
C ASN A 230 12.88 -7.12 6.64
N THR A 231 12.45 -7.19 5.39
CA THR A 231 11.50 -8.20 4.91
C THR A 231 12.08 -8.99 3.74
N ILE A 232 12.07 -10.31 3.86
CA ILE A 232 12.45 -11.24 2.80
C ILE A 232 11.31 -12.22 2.59
N ILE A 233 10.72 -12.22 1.39
CA ILE A 233 9.68 -13.17 1.00
C ILE A 233 10.20 -13.95 -0.22
N SER A 234 10.19 -15.27 -0.13
CA SER A 234 10.68 -16.13 -1.19
C SER A 234 9.83 -17.38 -1.42
N HIS A 235 9.67 -17.82 -2.67
CA HIS A 235 8.93 -19.05 -3.00
C HIS A 235 7.56 -19.12 -2.30
N THR A 236 6.84 -18.00 -2.24
CA THR A 236 5.66 -17.83 -1.41
C THR A 236 4.48 -17.35 -2.24
N ALA A 237 3.29 -17.87 -1.94
CA ALA A 237 2.05 -17.36 -2.50
C ALA A 237 1.37 -16.41 -1.50
N LEU A 238 1.06 -15.20 -1.93
CA LEU A 238 0.25 -14.23 -1.21
C LEU A 238 -1.10 -14.15 -1.91
N ASN A 239 -2.19 -14.43 -1.21
CA ASN A 239 -3.53 -14.37 -1.78
C ASN A 239 -4.43 -13.54 -0.89
N ARG A 240 -5.09 -12.51 -1.43
CA ARG A 240 -5.92 -11.56 -0.64
C ARG A 240 -5.16 -11.02 0.57
N SER A 241 -3.85 -10.85 0.43
CA SER A 241 -2.93 -10.42 1.50
C SER A 241 -2.02 -9.28 1.06
N THR A 242 -2.36 -8.65 -0.06
CA THR A 242 -1.70 -7.46 -0.62
C THR A 242 -2.74 -6.34 -0.74
N PRO A 243 -2.34 -5.05 -0.76
CA PRO A 243 -0.97 -4.54 -0.83
C PRO A 243 -0.16 -4.86 0.42
N ILE A 244 1.12 -5.21 0.25
CA ILE A 244 2.04 -5.15 1.39
C ILE A 244 2.34 -3.67 1.67
N MET A 245 2.26 -3.26 2.92
CA MET A 245 2.55 -1.89 3.36
C MET A 245 3.96 -1.83 3.95
N ALA A 246 4.86 -1.07 3.34
CA ALA A 246 6.24 -0.83 3.80
C ALA A 246 6.55 0.67 3.80
N MET A 247 5.89 1.40 4.68
CA MET A 247 5.78 2.85 4.71
C MET A 247 6.91 3.54 5.49
N SER A 248 7.65 2.80 6.30
CA SER A 248 8.82 3.32 7.02
C SER A 248 9.99 3.66 6.10
N ASN A 249 10.67 4.77 6.38
CA ASN A 249 11.87 5.21 5.63
C ASN A 249 13.08 4.27 5.79
N THR A 250 13.03 3.32 6.72
CA THR A 250 14.08 2.31 6.95
C THR A 250 13.67 0.91 6.50
N ALA A 251 12.46 0.76 5.94
CA ALA A 251 11.99 -0.54 5.48
C ALA A 251 12.85 -1.03 4.30
N ASN A 252 13.08 -2.33 4.26
CA ASN A 252 13.73 -3.00 3.14
C ASN A 252 12.91 -4.23 2.75
N MET A 253 12.62 -4.37 1.47
CA MET A 253 11.84 -5.47 0.94
C MET A 253 12.58 -6.22 -0.16
N SER A 254 12.68 -7.53 0.01
CA SER A 254 13.14 -8.46 -1.01
C SER A 254 12.08 -9.50 -1.31
N LEU A 255 11.61 -9.55 -2.56
CA LEU A 255 10.65 -10.52 -3.08
C LEU A 255 11.35 -11.38 -4.14
N SER A 256 11.29 -12.71 -3.99
CA SER A 256 11.91 -13.64 -4.95
C SER A 256 11.07 -14.89 -5.20
N ASN A 257 10.67 -15.15 -6.44
CA ASN A 257 9.76 -16.27 -6.78
C ASN A 257 8.47 -16.20 -5.96
N VAL A 258 7.81 -15.04 -5.95
CA VAL A 258 6.56 -14.80 -5.21
C VAL A 258 5.41 -14.73 -6.21
N SER A 259 4.28 -15.34 -5.88
CA SER A 259 3.03 -15.12 -6.61
C SER A 259 2.07 -14.32 -5.77
N ILE A 260 1.45 -13.31 -6.38
CA ILE A 260 0.47 -12.45 -5.75
C ILE A 260 -0.85 -12.66 -6.48
N GLY A 261 -1.84 -13.16 -5.76
CA GLY A 261 -3.21 -13.29 -6.23
C GLY A 261 -4.09 -12.31 -5.50
N TRP A 262 -4.94 -11.60 -6.26
CA TRP A 262 -6.06 -10.86 -5.71
C TRP A 262 -5.63 -9.78 -4.68
N SER A 263 -4.91 -8.74 -5.13
CA SER A 263 -4.67 -7.58 -4.27
C SER A 263 -5.98 -6.91 -3.85
N MET A 264 -6.06 -6.56 -2.57
CA MET A 264 -7.16 -5.82 -1.96
C MET A 264 -7.22 -4.36 -2.41
N ASP A 265 -6.31 -3.91 -3.27
CA ASP A 265 -6.16 -2.52 -3.72
C ASP A 265 -5.74 -2.46 -5.20
N ASP A 266 -5.60 -1.26 -5.76
CA ASP A 266 -5.04 -1.05 -7.10
C ASP A 266 -3.52 -1.15 -7.14
N HIS A 267 -2.87 -1.55 -6.04
CA HIS A 267 -1.44 -1.83 -5.98
C HIS A 267 -1.14 -3.14 -5.23
N ASP A 268 -0.09 -3.87 -5.62
CA ASP A 268 0.40 -5.05 -4.89
C ASP A 268 1.33 -4.71 -3.71
N LEU A 269 1.94 -3.53 -3.73
CA LEU A 269 2.87 -3.05 -2.70
C LEU A 269 2.81 -1.52 -2.60
N ARG A 270 2.76 -0.99 -1.38
CA ARG A 270 2.87 0.45 -1.10
C ARG A 270 4.09 0.72 -0.24
N MET A 271 4.90 1.68 -0.68
CA MET A 271 6.18 1.99 -0.06
C MET A 271 6.29 3.44 0.39
N GLY A 272 7.03 3.65 1.47
CA GLY A 272 7.51 4.97 1.88
C GLY A 272 8.62 5.50 0.97
N PRO A 273 9.01 6.78 1.12
CA PRO A 273 9.95 7.44 0.22
C PRO A 273 11.29 6.72 0.07
N SER A 274 11.82 6.20 1.17
CA SER A 274 13.18 5.64 1.21
C SER A 274 13.22 4.12 1.34
N THR A 275 12.07 3.44 1.23
CA THR A 275 11.99 1.98 1.25
C THR A 275 12.72 1.40 0.05
N THR A 276 13.64 0.47 0.27
CA THR A 276 14.33 -0.23 -0.83
C THR A 276 13.54 -1.47 -1.24
N LEU A 277 13.43 -1.70 -2.56
CA LEU A 277 12.77 -2.87 -3.14
C LEU A 277 13.72 -3.64 -4.05
N SER A 278 13.81 -4.96 -3.84
CA SER A 278 14.38 -5.91 -4.79
C SER A 278 13.33 -6.97 -5.11
N ALA A 279 12.80 -6.94 -6.34
CA ALA A 279 11.79 -7.89 -6.79
C ALA A 279 12.32 -8.70 -7.99
N ILE A 280 12.40 -10.01 -7.85
CA ILE A 280 12.91 -10.93 -8.87
C ILE A 280 11.90 -12.07 -9.05
N SER A 281 11.47 -12.32 -10.28
CA SER A 281 10.51 -13.39 -10.58
C SER A 281 9.26 -13.30 -9.72
N VAL A 282 8.63 -12.13 -9.69
CA VAL A 282 7.34 -11.93 -9.01
C VAL A 282 6.23 -12.01 -10.05
N ASP A 283 5.27 -12.89 -9.81
CA ASP A 283 4.02 -12.96 -10.55
C ASP A 283 3.03 -12.01 -9.87
N TRP A 284 2.88 -10.82 -10.46
CA TRP A 284 2.07 -9.72 -9.93
C TRP A 284 0.59 -9.92 -10.29
N THR A 285 -0.33 -9.25 -9.59
CA THR A 285 -1.78 -9.41 -9.83
C THR A 285 -2.16 -9.04 -11.28
N GLY A 286 -1.62 -7.95 -11.82
CA GLY A 286 -1.85 -7.51 -13.20
C GLY A 286 -3.19 -6.77 -13.41
N GLY A 287 -3.53 -6.50 -14.67
CA GLY A 287 -4.74 -5.77 -15.05
C GLY A 287 -4.69 -4.30 -14.62
N LEU A 288 -5.63 -3.90 -13.77
CA LEU A 288 -5.69 -2.54 -13.19
C LEU A 288 -4.99 -2.46 -11.83
N THR A 289 -4.37 -3.54 -11.35
CA THR A 289 -3.54 -3.55 -10.15
C THR A 289 -2.08 -3.37 -10.54
N ASP A 290 -1.53 -2.20 -10.19
CA ASP A 290 -0.14 -1.87 -10.38
C ASP A 290 0.76 -2.67 -9.44
N ARG A 291 2.01 -2.91 -9.86
CA ARG A 291 2.96 -3.74 -9.09
C ARG A 291 3.31 -3.07 -7.77
N TRP A 292 3.50 -1.76 -7.78
CA TRP A 292 3.73 -1.00 -6.56
C TRP A 292 3.57 0.49 -6.78
N GLU A 293 3.39 1.21 -5.69
CA GLU A 293 3.53 2.67 -5.64
C GLU A 293 4.42 3.10 -4.48
N ARG A 294 4.99 4.29 -4.65
CA ARG A 294 5.68 5.00 -3.58
C ARG A 294 4.90 6.24 -3.21
N ARG A 295 4.75 6.45 -1.91
CA ARG A 295 4.05 7.59 -1.34
C ARG A 295 4.96 8.39 -0.44
N VAL A 296 4.75 9.69 -0.44
CA VAL A 296 5.44 10.64 0.43
C VAL A 296 4.40 11.45 1.15
N GLY A 297 4.50 11.48 2.48
CA GLY A 297 3.71 12.37 3.32
C GLY A 297 4.14 13.83 3.21
N GLN A 298 3.89 14.60 4.27
CA GLN A 298 4.26 16.01 4.30
C GLN A 298 5.77 16.22 4.15
N GLN A 299 6.16 17.08 3.20
CA GLN A 299 7.52 17.59 3.07
C GLN A 299 7.57 19.10 3.27
N MET A 300 8.65 19.57 3.87
CA MET A 300 8.95 20.98 4.07
C MET A 300 9.93 21.48 3.01
N VAL A 301 9.92 22.78 2.76
CA VAL A 301 11.00 23.50 2.08
C VAL A 301 11.58 24.55 3.03
N GLU A 302 12.89 24.66 3.07
CA GLU A 302 13.61 25.65 3.89
C GLU A 302 14.34 26.66 3.00
N PHE A 303 14.02 27.94 3.17
CA PHE A 303 14.64 29.08 2.51
C PHE A 303 15.58 29.83 3.46
N SER A 304 16.45 30.68 2.91
CA SER A 304 17.38 31.51 3.69
C SER A 304 16.74 32.76 4.31
N SER A 305 15.46 33.02 4.04
CA SER A 305 14.74 34.23 4.46
C SER A 305 13.32 33.88 4.86
N SER A 306 12.69 34.71 5.68
CA SER A 306 11.24 34.68 5.88
C SER A 306 10.50 35.21 4.66
N ASP A 307 9.19 34.94 4.61
CA ASP A 307 8.24 35.52 3.65
C ASP A 307 8.64 35.34 2.17
N VAL A 308 9.32 34.23 1.85
CA VAL A 308 9.65 33.85 0.47
C VAL A 308 8.37 33.45 -0.23
N VAL A 309 8.09 34.09 -1.36
CA VAL A 309 7.04 33.69 -2.29
C VAL A 309 7.61 32.64 -3.23
N TYR A 310 7.02 31.45 -3.24
CA TYR A 310 7.43 30.32 -4.08
C TYR A 310 6.20 29.61 -4.65
N ARG A 311 6.42 28.76 -5.65
CA ARG A 311 5.41 27.80 -6.11
C ARG A 311 6.03 26.43 -6.30
N VAL A 312 5.19 25.42 -6.44
CA VAL A 312 5.62 24.05 -6.72
C VAL A 312 4.97 23.60 -8.01
N ASP A 313 5.78 23.24 -9.00
CA ASP A 313 5.32 22.76 -10.31
C ASP A 313 5.57 21.24 -10.41
N GLY A 314 4.69 20.50 -11.08
CA GLY A 314 4.89 19.09 -11.44
C GLY A 314 4.61 18.04 -10.36
N LEU A 315 3.69 18.32 -9.42
CA LEU A 315 3.36 17.38 -8.33
C LEU A 315 2.47 16.21 -8.77
N GLY A 316 2.84 15.01 -8.32
CA GLY A 316 2.11 13.76 -8.51
C GLY A 316 1.95 13.35 -9.97
N TYR A 317 1.21 12.26 -10.19
CA TYR A 317 0.97 11.70 -11.53
C TYR A 317 0.30 12.70 -12.48
N GLN A 318 -0.61 13.54 -11.96
CA GLN A 318 -1.29 14.56 -12.74
C GLN A 318 -0.40 15.79 -13.05
N GLN A 319 0.85 15.83 -12.58
CA GLN A 319 1.79 16.93 -12.76
C GLN A 319 1.19 18.29 -12.36
N SER A 320 0.49 18.31 -11.23
CA SER A 320 -0.23 19.48 -10.75
C SER A 320 0.73 20.62 -10.39
N ASN A 321 0.38 21.83 -10.81
CA ASN A 321 1.08 23.04 -10.43
C ASN A 321 0.30 23.78 -9.33
N MET A 322 0.99 24.11 -8.26
CA MET A 322 0.44 24.93 -7.20
C MET A 322 0.55 26.41 -7.52
N GLY A 323 -0.42 27.19 -7.02
CA GLY A 323 -0.30 28.64 -6.98
C GLY A 323 0.83 29.10 -6.05
N SER A 324 1.02 30.43 -5.98
CA SER A 324 1.99 31.04 -5.10
C SER A 324 1.69 30.76 -3.62
N LEU A 325 2.71 30.31 -2.91
CA LEU A 325 2.78 30.05 -1.48
C LEU A 325 3.78 31.02 -0.83
N ILE A 326 3.67 31.22 0.48
CA ILE A 326 4.56 32.09 1.25
C ILE A 326 5.17 31.28 2.39
N SER A 327 6.49 31.35 2.59
CA SER A 327 7.16 30.72 3.73
C SER A 327 6.86 31.46 5.02
N ASP A 328 6.98 30.79 6.16
CA ASP A 328 6.79 31.40 7.47
C ASP A 328 7.94 32.35 7.87
N GLN A 329 7.86 32.88 9.10
CA GLN A 329 8.86 33.77 9.70
C GLN A 329 10.25 33.15 9.88
N ASN A 330 10.39 31.83 9.78
CA ASN A 330 11.64 31.10 9.85
C ASN A 330 12.15 30.67 8.45
N GLY A 331 11.43 31.03 7.39
CA GLY A 331 11.74 30.60 6.03
C GLY A 331 11.30 29.17 5.71
N LEU A 332 10.33 28.62 6.46
CA LEU A 332 9.78 27.29 6.22
C LEU A 332 8.50 27.36 5.39
N GLY A 333 8.43 26.53 4.35
CA GLY A 333 7.26 26.33 3.51
C GLY A 333 6.86 24.86 3.41
N LEU A 334 5.75 24.58 2.73
CA LEU A 334 5.23 23.25 2.47
C LEU A 334 5.40 22.89 0.99
N VAL A 335 5.72 21.63 0.72
CA VAL A 335 5.58 21.04 -0.62
C VAL A 335 4.18 20.45 -0.75
N GLY A 336 3.45 20.75 -1.82
CA GLY A 336 2.18 20.07 -2.11
C GLY A 336 1.06 20.31 -1.09
N SER A 337 1.03 21.48 -0.42
CA SER A 337 0.14 21.75 0.73
C SER A 337 0.30 20.78 1.91
N GLY A 338 1.36 19.95 1.94
CA GLY A 338 1.60 18.94 2.98
C GLY A 338 0.73 17.68 2.87
N ILE A 339 0.06 17.46 1.74
CA ILE A 339 -0.78 16.27 1.52
C ILE A 339 0.11 15.09 1.11
N GLU A 340 -0.25 13.88 1.55
CA GLU A 340 0.36 12.65 1.02
C GLU A 340 0.13 12.57 -0.49
N ARG A 341 1.16 12.17 -1.23
CA ARG A 341 1.04 12.00 -2.68
C ARG A 341 1.83 10.80 -3.18
N VAL A 342 1.35 10.25 -4.29
CA VAL A 342 2.05 9.22 -5.07
C VAL A 342 3.14 9.90 -5.89
N VAL A 343 4.35 9.37 -5.78
CA VAL A 343 5.59 9.96 -6.30
C VAL A 343 6.33 8.99 -7.21
N GLU A 344 5.94 7.72 -7.24
CA GLU A 344 6.44 6.74 -8.18
C GLU A 344 5.45 5.58 -8.29
N ILE A 345 5.28 5.03 -9.49
CA ILE A 345 4.38 3.92 -9.77
C ILE A 345 5.13 2.92 -10.65
N GLY A 346 5.19 1.68 -10.20
CA GLY A 346 5.57 0.53 -11.02
C GLY A 346 4.31 -0.08 -11.62
N TRP A 347 4.00 0.28 -12.87
CA TRP A 347 2.74 -0.12 -13.51
C TRP A 347 2.58 -1.64 -13.65
N ALA A 348 1.34 -2.10 -13.73
CA ALA A 348 0.98 -3.46 -14.11
C ALA A 348 1.66 -3.87 -15.42
N LEU A 349 2.17 -5.10 -15.51
CA LEU A 349 3.00 -5.55 -16.65
C LEU A 349 2.25 -5.56 -17.99
N ASP A 350 0.93 -5.72 -17.94
CA ASP A 350 0.01 -5.78 -19.06
C ASP A 350 -0.70 -4.45 -19.34
N SER A 351 -0.37 -3.39 -18.59
CA SER A 351 -0.91 -2.03 -18.82
C SER A 351 -0.29 -1.34 -20.04
N GLU A 352 -1.03 -0.40 -20.63
CA GLU A 352 -0.49 0.48 -21.67
C GLU A 352 0.67 1.34 -21.13
N GLN A 353 0.55 1.80 -19.89
CA GLN A 353 1.53 2.64 -19.21
C GLN A 353 2.89 1.94 -19.10
N TYR A 354 2.90 0.65 -18.76
CA TYR A 354 4.12 -0.14 -18.69
C TYR A 354 4.88 -0.18 -20.01
N SER A 355 4.17 -0.26 -21.14
CA SER A 355 4.78 -0.27 -22.47
C SER A 355 5.47 1.07 -22.83
N GLN A 356 5.01 2.17 -22.23
CA GLN A 356 5.58 3.51 -22.43
C GLN A 356 6.73 3.78 -21.46
N SER A 357 6.50 3.53 -20.17
CA SER A 357 7.48 3.68 -19.11
C SER A 357 7.17 2.67 -18.01
N PRO A 358 7.94 1.58 -17.85
CA PRO A 358 7.70 0.55 -16.83
C PRO A 358 7.61 1.08 -15.40
N ILE A 359 8.24 2.22 -15.15
CA ILE A 359 8.18 2.97 -13.90
C ILE A 359 7.91 4.43 -14.26
N TRP A 360 6.93 5.04 -13.62
CA TRP A 360 6.75 6.50 -13.61
C TRP A 360 7.28 7.06 -12.29
N ALA A 361 7.90 8.24 -12.32
CA ALA A 361 8.35 8.96 -11.12
C ALA A 361 8.01 10.46 -11.23
N GLU A 362 7.72 11.09 -10.09
CA GLU A 362 7.43 12.51 -9.99
C GLU A 362 8.66 13.35 -10.38
N GLU A 363 8.43 14.39 -11.19
CA GLU A 363 9.43 15.41 -11.53
C GLU A 363 8.95 16.79 -11.06
N ALA A 364 8.88 16.99 -9.75
CA ALA A 364 8.42 18.23 -9.16
C ALA A 364 9.56 19.23 -8.88
N PHE A 365 9.24 20.52 -8.94
CA PHE A 365 10.19 21.61 -8.72
C PHE A 365 9.61 22.71 -7.84
N ILE A 366 10.41 23.16 -6.87
CA ILE A 366 10.17 24.40 -6.14
C ILE A 366 10.78 25.54 -6.94
N ILE A 367 9.97 26.56 -7.23
CA ILE A 367 10.38 27.76 -7.96
C ILE A 367 10.20 28.95 -7.02
N THR A 368 11.31 29.57 -6.64
CA THR A 368 11.28 30.83 -5.90
C THR A 368 10.85 31.95 -6.82
N GLN A 369 9.76 32.62 -6.48
CA GLN A 369 9.21 33.73 -7.27
C GLN A 369 9.74 35.07 -6.77
N SER A 370 9.80 35.27 -5.46
CA SER A 370 10.40 36.45 -4.86
C SER A 370 10.76 36.24 -3.39
N PHE A 371 11.80 36.93 -2.92
CA PHE A 371 12.02 37.14 -1.50
C PHE A 371 12.74 38.47 -1.26
N ARG A 372 12.43 39.13 -0.14
CA ARG A 372 13.06 40.39 0.26
C ARG A 372 14.01 40.13 1.40
N THR A 373 15.22 40.66 1.31
CA THR A 373 16.19 40.65 2.42
C THR A 373 16.44 42.08 2.88
N ALA A 374 16.99 42.23 4.08
CA ALA A 374 17.43 43.55 4.59
C ALA A 374 18.45 44.25 3.66
N TRP A 375 19.09 43.50 2.76
CA TRP A 375 20.08 43.98 1.79
C TRP A 375 19.50 44.25 0.40
N ASN A 376 18.22 43.92 0.17
CA ASN A 376 17.50 44.25 -1.06
C ASN A 376 16.12 44.89 -0.78
N PRO A 377 16.09 46.10 -0.18
CA PRO A 377 14.85 46.76 0.22
C PRO A 377 14.11 47.46 -0.94
N GLN A 378 14.70 47.54 -2.15
CA GLN A 378 14.14 48.31 -3.27
C GLN A 378 13.39 47.42 -4.27
N SER A 379 12.27 47.94 -4.80
CA SER A 379 11.43 47.28 -5.80
C SER A 379 12.05 47.16 -7.20
N GLU A 380 13.22 47.78 -7.42
CA GLU A 380 13.88 47.91 -8.72
C GLU A 380 14.96 46.83 -8.96
N VAL A 381 15.33 46.08 -7.92
CA VAL A 381 16.24 44.93 -8.04
C VAL A 381 15.41 43.71 -8.39
N GLN A 382 15.78 43.02 -9.47
CA GLN A 382 15.11 41.79 -9.89
C GLN A 382 15.04 40.78 -8.74
N ASP A 383 13.89 40.11 -8.63
CA ASP A 383 13.69 39.09 -7.62
C ASP A 383 14.73 37.97 -7.78
N TYR A 384 15.36 37.59 -6.67
CA TYR A 384 16.27 36.45 -6.64
C TYR A 384 15.44 35.17 -6.69
N GLY A 385 15.74 34.29 -7.65
CA GLY A 385 14.98 33.07 -7.88
C GLY A 385 15.88 31.89 -8.19
N GLY A 386 15.56 30.73 -7.62
CA GLY A 386 16.14 29.45 -7.94
C GLY A 386 15.06 28.42 -8.24
N ARG A 387 15.44 27.41 -9.02
CA ARG A 387 14.66 26.19 -9.22
C ARG A 387 15.38 25.06 -8.50
N VAL A 388 14.67 24.37 -7.62
CA VAL A 388 15.19 23.22 -6.87
C VAL A 388 14.27 22.04 -7.12
N ALA A 389 14.84 20.89 -7.50
CA ALA A 389 14.07 19.66 -7.66
C ALA A 389 13.58 19.18 -6.28
N VAL A 390 12.35 18.68 -6.24
CA VAL A 390 11.80 18.05 -5.04
C VAL A 390 12.40 16.67 -4.91
N ASP A 391 13.21 16.48 -3.87
CA ASP A 391 13.77 15.19 -3.51
C ASP A 391 12.86 14.51 -2.48
N TRP A 392 11.95 13.68 -2.97
CA TRP A 392 11.09 12.79 -2.20
C TRP A 392 11.75 12.01 -1.06
N ASN A 393 13.05 11.69 -1.14
CA ASN A 393 13.77 10.99 -0.06
C ASN A 393 14.07 11.88 1.16
N LYS A 394 13.72 13.17 1.10
CA LYS A 394 14.00 14.13 2.18
C LYS A 394 12.71 14.65 2.78
N SER A 395 12.63 14.68 4.10
CA SER A 395 11.57 15.39 4.80
C SER A 395 11.62 16.91 4.60
N THR A 396 12.80 17.45 4.28
CA THR A 396 13.01 18.89 4.10
C THR A 396 13.89 19.16 2.88
N ILE A 397 13.39 19.95 1.95
CA ILE A 397 14.10 20.40 0.76
C ILE A 397 14.82 21.72 1.09
N ILE A 398 16.12 21.77 0.86
CA ILE A 398 16.92 22.97 1.12
C ILE A 398 16.92 23.84 -0.14
N ALA A 399 16.19 24.95 -0.09
CA ALA A 399 16.15 26.00 -1.11
C ALA A 399 16.92 27.27 -0.66
N LYS A 400 17.90 27.10 0.22
CA LYS A 400 18.71 28.18 0.81
C LYS A 400 19.60 28.90 -0.20
N ALA A 401 20.11 28.17 -1.18
CA ALA A 401 20.75 28.77 -2.33
C ALA A 401 19.64 28.99 -3.37
N GLY A 402 19.49 30.22 -3.85
CA GLY A 402 19.01 30.41 -5.22
C GLY A 402 19.87 29.56 -6.18
N SER A 403 19.44 29.41 -7.43
CA SER A 403 20.08 28.61 -8.49
C SER A 403 21.61 28.41 -8.32
N PRO A 404 22.21 27.26 -8.69
CA PRO A 404 23.67 27.06 -8.71
C PRO A 404 24.50 28.15 -9.43
N ASP A 405 23.85 29.11 -10.09
CA ASP A 405 24.42 30.34 -10.64
C ASP A 405 24.72 31.45 -9.59
N ILE A 406 24.60 31.19 -8.29
CA ILE A 406 25.06 32.16 -7.28
C ILE A 406 26.58 32.26 -7.31
N VAL A 407 27.04 33.44 -7.71
CA VAL A 407 28.42 33.93 -7.52
C VAL A 407 28.82 33.72 -6.06
N SER A 408 29.73 32.77 -5.81
CA SER A 408 30.44 32.69 -4.54
C SER A 408 31.34 33.92 -4.43
N TRP A 409 31.12 34.75 -3.41
CA TRP A 409 32.11 35.77 -3.06
C TRP A 409 33.30 35.04 -2.44
N GLU A 410 34.43 35.00 -3.16
CA GLU A 410 35.71 34.82 -2.49
C GLU A 410 35.88 35.97 -1.49
N THR A 411 36.42 35.65 -0.31
CA THR A 411 36.72 36.65 0.73
C THR A 411 37.41 37.84 0.10
N PRO A 412 36.90 39.09 0.26
CA PRO A 412 37.58 40.23 -0.29
C PRO A 412 38.96 40.36 0.36
N ASP A 413 40.01 40.32 -0.46
CA ASP A 413 41.35 40.71 -0.03
C ASP A 413 41.35 42.21 0.26
N ILE A 414 41.18 42.56 1.53
CA ILE A 414 41.31 43.94 1.99
C ILE A 414 42.80 44.25 2.11
N LEU A 415 43.35 44.87 1.07
CA LEU A 415 44.70 45.43 1.08
C LEU A 415 44.64 46.87 1.60
N ILE A 416 44.96 47.06 2.88
CA ILE A 416 45.16 48.39 3.45
C ILE A 416 46.51 48.91 2.93
N LEU A 417 46.48 49.72 1.88
CA LEU A 417 47.69 50.19 1.18
C LEU A 417 48.44 51.32 1.91
N SER A 418 47.80 52.00 2.85
CA SER A 418 48.44 52.84 3.87
C SER A 418 47.40 53.42 4.82
N ILE A 419 47.78 53.66 6.07
CA ILE A 419 47.11 54.59 6.96
C ILE A 419 47.94 55.87 6.89
N ASP A 420 47.39 56.92 6.31
CA ASP A 420 48.01 58.23 6.28
C ASP A 420 47.82 58.88 7.66
N TYR A 421 48.84 58.78 8.52
CA TYR A 421 48.89 59.61 9.71
C TYR A 421 49.30 61.00 9.24
N GLY A 422 48.29 61.85 9.00
CA GLY A 422 48.52 63.26 8.71
C GLY A 422 49.47 63.87 9.74
N GLU A 423 50.59 64.39 9.25
CA GLU A 423 51.59 65.06 10.06
C GLU A 423 51.06 66.35 10.72
N ASN A 424 51.68 66.64 11.87
CA ASN A 424 51.81 67.95 12.53
C ASN A 424 50.70 68.36 13.51
N LEU A 425 50.96 68.09 14.79
CA LEU A 425 50.88 69.12 15.81
C LEU A 425 52.19 69.10 16.60
N ASP A 426 52.93 70.21 16.49
CA ASP A 426 54.00 70.59 17.43
C ASP A 426 53.52 70.60 18.89
#